data_AF-A0A2U0DPB1-F1
#
_entry.id   AF-A0A2U0DPB1-F1
#
_cell.length_a   1.000
_cell.length_b   1.000
_cell.length_c   1.000
_cell.angle_alpha   90.00
_cell.angle_beta   90.00
_cell.angle_gamma   90.00
#
_symmetry.space_group_name_H-M   'P 1'
#
loop_
_entity.id
_entity.type
_entity.pdbx_description
1 polymer ?
#
loop_
_entity_poly.entity_id
_entity_poly.type
_entity_poly.pdbx_seq_one_letter_code
_entity_poly.pdbx_strand_id
1 'polypeptide(L)'
;MEEENIEDWDSFFAEAFAKADRQNQYRERGKLGGRPKLAAPKSERLALRFTVQEMKKLKERADKKKLKLTDYSRIILLEKELPDYEKNILLTEYATHFRRISNYMKREIFTPEERSGLLREIEEAIKGIKTHIKW
;
A
#
# COMPACT_ATOMS: atom_id res chain seq x y z
N MET A 1 -23.73 -25.56 31.15
CA MET A 1 -24.00 -24.17 31.56
C MET A 1 -22.67 -23.45 31.47
N GLU A 2 -22.42 -22.81 30.34
CA GLU A 2 -21.24 -22.00 30.09
C GLU A 2 -21.74 -20.69 29.49
N GLU A 3 -22.03 -19.73 30.36
CA GLU A 3 -22.26 -18.32 29.99
C GLU A 3 -21.27 -17.50 30.81
N GLU A 4 -20.01 -17.48 30.37
CA GLU A 4 -19.06 -16.44 30.78
C GLU A 4 -18.30 -15.94 29.54
N ASN A 5 -18.20 -14.61 29.43
CA ASN A 5 -17.40 -13.84 28.45
C ASN A 5 -17.95 -13.55 27.05
N ILE A 6 -19.17 -13.00 26.96
CA ILE A 6 -19.57 -12.20 25.77
C ILE A 6 -19.44 -10.69 26.03
N GLU A 7 -19.50 -10.24 27.29
CA GLU A 7 -19.54 -8.80 27.64
C GLU A 7 -18.18 -8.07 27.56
N ASP A 8 -17.05 -8.78 27.42
CA ASP A 8 -15.71 -8.16 27.49
C ASP A 8 -15.14 -7.77 26.10
N TRP A 9 -15.86 -8.07 25.03
CA TRP A 9 -15.42 -7.73 23.66
C TRP A 9 -15.90 -6.33 23.25
N ASP A 10 -17.13 -5.95 23.60
CA ASP A 10 -17.69 -4.64 23.26
C ASP A 10 -16.95 -3.48 23.97
N SER A 11 -16.50 -3.71 25.21
CA SER A 11 -15.63 -2.79 25.96
C SER A 11 -14.26 -2.63 25.29
N PHE A 12 -13.66 -3.73 24.84
CA PHE A 12 -12.37 -3.74 24.14
C PHE A 12 -12.42 -3.00 22.80
N PHE A 13 -13.51 -3.19 22.04
CA PHE A 13 -13.73 -2.46 20.80
C PHE A 13 -14.05 -0.98 21.06
N ALA A 14 -14.86 -0.64 22.06
CA ALA A 14 -15.15 0.74 22.42
C ALA A 14 -13.90 1.53 22.81
N GLU A 15 -12.98 0.94 23.58
CA GLU A 15 -11.69 1.57 23.91
C GLU A 15 -10.76 1.72 22.69
N ALA A 16 -10.72 0.72 21.80
CA ALA A 16 -9.95 0.78 20.55
C ALA A 16 -10.50 1.87 19.60
N PHE A 17 -11.81 2.08 19.58
CA PHE A 17 -12.47 3.13 18.83
C PHE A 17 -12.32 4.52 19.48
N ALA A 18 -12.32 4.62 20.82
CA ALA A 18 -12.10 5.87 21.55
C ALA A 18 -10.65 6.39 21.44
N LYS A 19 -9.65 5.49 21.40
CA LYS A 19 -8.23 5.87 21.18
C LYS A 19 -7.92 6.21 19.72
N ALA A 20 -8.71 5.74 18.77
CA ALA A 20 -8.57 6.06 17.36
C ALA A 20 -9.34 7.35 17.02
N ASP A 21 -8.93 8.45 17.64
CA ASP A 21 -9.40 9.79 17.33
C ASP A 21 -8.93 10.18 15.91
N ARG A 22 -9.61 9.60 14.91
CA ARG A 22 -9.31 9.73 13.48
C ARG A 22 -9.19 11.19 13.10
N GLN A 23 -10.00 12.05 13.72
CA GLN A 23 -10.01 13.49 13.48
C GLN A 23 -8.69 14.16 13.92
N ASN A 24 -8.07 13.70 15.02
CA ASN A 24 -6.75 14.15 15.43
C ASN A 24 -5.63 13.58 14.54
N GLN A 25 -5.72 12.33 14.07
CA GLN A 25 -4.76 11.79 13.09
C GLN A 25 -4.80 12.52 11.74
N TYR A 26 -5.98 12.95 11.28
CA TYR A 26 -6.12 13.76 10.07
C TYR A 26 -5.65 15.20 10.28
N ARG A 27 -5.82 15.78 11.48
CA ARG A 27 -5.23 17.08 11.84
C ARG A 27 -3.70 17.02 11.88
N GLU A 28 -3.10 15.99 12.46
CA GLU A 28 -1.64 15.82 12.46
C GLU A 28 -1.08 15.55 11.06
N ARG A 29 -1.71 14.65 10.29
CA ARG A 29 -1.33 14.38 8.89
C ARG A 29 -1.57 15.58 7.97
N GLY A 30 -2.59 16.40 8.23
CA GLY A 30 -2.86 17.64 7.51
C GLY A 30 -1.88 18.76 7.85
N LYS A 31 -1.44 18.87 9.11
CA LYS A 31 -0.36 19.77 9.56
C LYS A 31 1.00 19.42 8.95
N LEU A 32 1.23 18.14 8.64
CA LEU A 32 2.41 17.62 7.93
C LEU A 32 2.38 17.86 6.41
N GLY A 33 1.44 18.67 5.90
CA GLY A 33 1.19 19.05 4.50
C GLY A 33 2.38 18.88 3.56
N GLY A 34 2.56 17.67 3.06
CA GLY A 34 3.73 17.26 2.31
C GLY A 34 3.79 15.74 2.19
N ARG A 35 4.39 15.24 1.11
CA ARG A 35 4.66 13.81 0.95
C ARG A 35 5.55 13.39 2.15
N PRO A 36 5.19 12.34 2.91
CA PRO A 36 5.99 11.90 4.06
C PRO A 36 7.42 11.65 3.60
N LYS A 37 8.37 12.33 4.25
CA LYS A 37 9.80 12.15 3.98
C LYS A 37 10.16 10.72 4.42
N LEU A 38 10.79 9.95 3.53
CA LEU A 38 11.34 8.65 3.88
C LEU A 38 12.32 8.84 5.04
N ALA A 39 12.14 8.07 6.12
CA ALA A 39 12.94 8.18 7.35
C ALA A 39 14.46 8.04 7.09
N ALA A 40 14.84 7.34 6.01
CA ALA A 40 16.21 7.22 5.54
C ALA A 40 16.31 7.69 4.08
N PRO A 41 16.77 8.94 3.81
CA PRO A 41 17.07 9.36 2.45
C PRO A 41 18.26 8.57 1.89
N LYS A 42 18.28 8.37 0.57
CA LYS A 42 19.41 7.72 -0.13
C LYS A 42 20.61 8.69 -0.14
N SER A 43 21.50 8.58 0.83
CA SER A 43 22.68 9.45 0.99
C SER A 43 23.96 8.87 0.37
N GLU A 44 24.12 7.55 0.38
CA GLU A 44 25.34 6.88 -0.08
C GLU A 44 25.41 6.78 -1.61
N ARG A 45 26.63 6.96 -2.16
CA ARG A 45 26.90 6.94 -3.60
C ARG A 45 27.85 5.81 -3.97
N LEU A 46 27.44 5.01 -4.96
CA LEU A 46 28.28 4.03 -5.63
C LEU A 46 28.68 4.56 -7.01
N ALA A 47 29.98 4.57 -7.33
CA ALA A 47 30.49 4.96 -8.64
C ALA A 47 31.09 3.75 -9.35
N LEU A 48 30.56 3.42 -10.53
CA LEU A 48 31.04 2.33 -11.38
C LEU A 48 31.49 2.89 -12.72
N ARG A 49 32.59 2.37 -13.27
CA ARG A 49 33.05 2.70 -14.62
C ARG A 49 32.61 1.58 -15.57
N PHE A 50 32.07 1.97 -16.72
CA PHE A 50 31.61 1.05 -17.76
C PHE A 50 32.23 1.45 -19.09
N THR A 51 32.45 0.47 -19.95
CA THR A 51 32.72 0.70 -21.37
C THR A 51 31.47 1.22 -22.07
N VAL A 52 31.65 1.82 -23.25
CA VAL A 52 30.53 2.35 -24.06
C VAL A 52 29.51 1.24 -24.40
N GLN A 53 29.99 0.03 -24.70
CA GLN A 53 29.14 -1.10 -25.07
C GLN A 53 28.32 -1.62 -23.89
N GLU A 54 28.92 -1.72 -22.70
CA GLU A 54 28.23 -2.13 -21.48
C GLU A 54 27.15 -1.13 -21.08
N MET A 55 27.46 0.17 -21.18
CA MET A 55 26.51 1.24 -20.88
C MET A 55 25.32 1.22 -21.84
N LYS A 56 25.55 0.95 -23.14
CA LYS A 56 24.49 0.81 -24.14
C LYS A 56 23.54 -0.34 -23.80
N LYS A 57 24.09 -1.52 -23.48
CA LYS A 57 23.29 -2.69 -23.07
C LYS A 57 22.45 -2.42 -21.81
N LEU A 58 23.00 -1.71 -20.83
CA LEU A 58 22.27 -1.34 -19.61
C LEU A 58 21.12 -0.38 -19.91
N LYS A 59 21.34 0.64 -20.75
CA LYS A 59 20.29 1.57 -21.18
C LYS A 59 19.18 0.86 -21.93
N GLU A 60 19.50 0.06 -22.95
CA GLU A 60 18.50 -0.68 -23.72
C GLU A 60 17.64 -1.60 -22.84
N ARG A 61 18.25 -2.26 -21.85
CA ARG A 61 17.50 -3.11 -20.90
C ARG A 61 16.62 -2.30 -19.94
N ALA A 62 17.07 -1.12 -19.52
CA ALA A 62 16.27 -0.22 -18.69
C ALA A 62 15.08 0.36 -19.49
N ASP A 63 15.34 0.79 -20.73
CA ASP A 63 14.35 1.39 -21.63
C ASP A 63 13.24 0.38 -21.99
N LYS A 64 13.60 -0.87 -22.29
CA LYS A 64 12.61 -1.95 -22.52
C LYS A 64 11.64 -2.13 -21.36
N LYS A 65 12.08 -1.85 -20.13
CA LYS A 65 11.29 -1.99 -18.90
C LYS A 65 10.68 -0.67 -18.44
N LYS A 66 10.86 0.42 -19.21
CA LYS A 66 10.40 1.78 -18.85
C LYS A 66 10.92 2.26 -17.49
N LEU A 67 12.10 1.80 -17.08
CA LEU A 67 12.74 2.15 -15.81
C LEU A 67 13.87 3.16 -16.03
N LYS A 68 14.07 4.07 -15.07
CA LYS A 68 15.27 4.90 -15.06
C LYS A 68 16.49 4.02 -14.85
N LEU A 69 17.59 4.34 -15.53
CA LEU A 69 18.85 3.59 -15.42
C LEU A 69 19.29 3.41 -13.95
N THR A 70 19.17 4.46 -13.14
CA THR A 70 19.53 4.41 -11.71
C THR A 70 18.71 3.41 -10.91
N ASP A 71 17.39 3.37 -11.15
CA ASP A 71 16.49 2.46 -10.45
C ASP A 71 16.68 1.02 -10.93
N TYR A 72 16.83 0.84 -12.25
CA TYR A 72 17.15 -0.44 -12.86
C TYR A 72 18.46 -1.03 -12.34
N SER A 73 19.53 -0.22 -12.29
CA SER A 73 20.82 -0.65 -11.73
C SER A 73 20.71 -1.05 -10.27
N ARG A 74 19.96 -0.31 -9.45
CA ARG A 74 19.74 -0.66 -8.03
C ARG A 74 18.97 -1.96 -7.86
N ILE A 75 17.98 -2.21 -8.72
CA ILE A 75 17.20 -3.46 -8.68
C ILE A 75 18.12 -4.65 -8.95
N ILE A 76 18.96 -4.57 -10.00
CA ILE A 76 19.92 -5.63 -10.31
C ILE A 76 20.94 -5.81 -9.19
N LEU A 77 21.55 -4.72 -8.71
CA LEU A 77 22.61 -4.78 -7.70
C LEU A 77 22.12 -5.30 -6.34
N LEU A 78 20.84 -5.15 -6.04
CA LEU A 78 20.22 -5.62 -4.79
C LEU A 78 19.43 -6.91 -4.99
N GLU A 79 19.54 -7.55 -6.15
CA GLU A 79 18.79 -8.76 -6.54
C GLU A 79 17.29 -8.65 -6.25
N LYS A 80 16.75 -7.44 -6.40
CA LYS A 80 15.33 -7.19 -6.20
C LYS A 80 14.56 -7.71 -7.41
N GLU A 81 13.35 -8.18 -7.15
CA GLU A 81 12.42 -8.50 -8.22
C GLU A 81 12.07 -7.25 -9.01
N LEU A 82 12.01 -7.40 -10.34
CA LEU A 82 11.62 -6.30 -11.21
C LEU A 82 10.11 -6.06 -11.08
N PRO A 83 9.68 -4.80 -11.01
CA PRO A 83 8.27 -4.47 -10.96
C PRO A 83 7.57 -4.90 -12.25
N ASP A 84 6.50 -5.67 -12.12
CA ASP A 84 5.59 -5.97 -13.22
C ASP A 84 4.58 -4.82 -13.34
N TYR A 85 4.89 -3.89 -14.25
CA TYR A 85 4.16 -2.64 -14.39
C TYR A 85 2.68 -2.86 -14.74
N GLU A 86 2.39 -3.78 -15.66
CA GLU A 86 1.02 -4.04 -16.12
C GLU A 86 0.19 -4.70 -15.02
N LYS A 87 0.77 -5.71 -14.34
CA LYS A 87 0.14 -6.35 -13.18
C LYS A 87 -0.13 -5.35 -12.05
N ASN A 88 0.81 -4.46 -11.76
CA ASN A 88 0.64 -3.47 -10.71
C ASN A 88 -0.45 -2.45 -11.02
N ILE A 89 -0.59 -2.03 -12.29
CA ILE A 89 -1.70 -1.17 -12.73
C ILE A 89 -3.02 -1.87 -12.47
N LEU A 90 -3.17 -3.10 -12.97
CA LEU A 90 -4.39 -3.89 -12.82
C LEU A 90 -4.77 -4.06 -11.34
N LEU A 91 -3.81 -4.42 -10.49
CA LEU A 91 -4.01 -4.55 -9.04
C LEU A 91 -4.43 -3.22 -8.39
N THR A 92 -3.88 -2.09 -8.85
CA THR A 92 -4.24 -0.76 -8.36
C THR A 92 -5.67 -0.37 -8.76
N GLU A 93 -6.09 -0.73 -9.97
CA GLU A 93 -7.47 -0.53 -10.44
C GLU A 93 -8.45 -1.35 -9.59
N TYR A 94 -8.17 -2.63 -9.33
CA TYR A 94 -8.99 -3.46 -8.45
C TYR A 94 -9.11 -2.86 -7.04
N ALA A 95 -8.00 -2.44 -6.42
CA ALA A 95 -8.03 -1.79 -5.12
C ALA A 95 -8.91 -0.52 -5.11
N THR A 96 -8.94 0.21 -6.23
CA THR A 96 -9.79 1.40 -6.40
C THR A 96 -11.27 1.01 -6.51
N HIS A 97 -11.61 -0.04 -7.26
CA HIS A 97 -12.98 -0.55 -7.36
C HIS A 97 -13.51 -1.02 -6.01
N PHE A 98 -12.74 -1.83 -5.28
CA PHE A 98 -13.09 -2.28 -3.92
C PHE A 98 -13.34 -1.10 -2.98
N ARG A 99 -12.52 -0.04 -3.08
CA ARG A 99 -12.73 1.18 -2.29
C ARG A 99 -14.02 1.91 -2.65
N ARG A 100 -14.41 1.95 -3.93
CA ARG A 100 -15.68 2.53 -4.37
C ARG A 100 -16.87 1.72 -3.84
N ILE A 101 -16.80 0.40 -3.88
CA ILE A 101 -17.82 -0.51 -3.33
C ILE A 101 -17.96 -0.28 -1.82
N SER A 102 -16.85 -0.28 -1.09
CA SER A 102 -16.82 0.04 0.35
C SER A 102 -17.45 1.40 0.66
N ASN A 103 -17.18 2.42 -0.16
CA ASN A 103 -17.79 3.74 0.03
C ASN A 103 -19.29 3.76 -0.31
N TYR A 104 -19.73 2.98 -1.30
CA TYR A 104 -21.13 2.87 -1.67
C TYR A 104 -21.95 2.21 -0.56
N MET A 105 -21.42 1.12 0.03
CA MET A 105 -22.04 0.42 1.16
C MET A 105 -22.12 1.27 2.43
N LYS A 106 -21.38 2.38 2.50
CA LYS A 106 -21.50 3.32 3.62
C LYS A 106 -22.77 4.18 3.58
N ARG A 107 -23.49 4.18 2.46
CA ARG A 107 -24.80 4.84 2.32
C ARG A 107 -25.86 3.97 3.00
N GLU A 108 -26.86 4.59 3.63
CA GLU A 108 -27.84 4.00 4.58
C GLU A 108 -28.85 3.00 3.96
N ILE A 109 -28.47 2.27 2.92
CA ILE A 109 -29.34 1.35 2.16
C ILE A 109 -29.22 -0.10 2.68
N PHE A 110 -28.17 -0.41 3.45
CA PHE A 110 -27.87 -1.76 3.94
C PHE A 110 -28.02 -1.87 5.46
N THR A 111 -28.38 -3.06 5.94
CA THR A 111 -28.40 -3.37 7.39
C THR A 111 -27.00 -3.24 8.00
N PRO A 112 -26.88 -2.83 9.27
CA PRO A 112 -25.58 -2.55 9.90
C PRO A 112 -24.65 -3.77 9.95
N GLU A 113 -25.21 -4.96 10.20
CA GLU A 113 -24.49 -6.22 10.39
C GLU A 113 -23.87 -6.70 9.06
N GLU A 114 -24.68 -6.81 7.99
CA GLU A 114 -24.22 -7.20 6.66
C GLU A 114 -23.17 -6.22 6.11
N ARG A 115 -23.37 -4.91 6.36
CA ARG A 115 -22.44 -3.87 5.98
C ARG A 115 -21.08 -4.02 6.68
N SER A 116 -21.07 -4.37 7.96
CA SER A 116 -19.83 -4.50 8.73
C SER A 116 -18.98 -5.70 8.28
N GLY A 117 -19.60 -6.85 8.03
CA GLY A 117 -18.92 -8.06 7.57
C GLY A 117 -18.30 -7.87 6.19
N LEU A 118 -19.08 -7.33 5.25
CA LEU A 118 -18.64 -7.15 3.87
C LEU A 118 -17.57 -6.04 3.74
N LEU A 119 -17.63 -5.00 4.57
CA LEU A 119 -16.55 -4.00 4.66
C LEU A 119 -15.21 -4.59 5.12
N ARG A 120 -15.26 -5.53 6.06
CA ARG A 120 -14.06 -6.23 6.56
C ARG A 120 -13.44 -7.10 5.48
N GLU A 121 -14.24 -7.87 4.74
CA GLU A 121 -13.76 -8.69 3.61
C GLU A 121 -13.13 -7.83 2.50
N ILE A 122 -13.74 -6.70 2.18
CA ILE A 122 -13.19 -5.74 1.21
C ILE A 122 -11.85 -5.18 1.70
N GLU A 123 -11.71 -4.91 2.99
CA GLU A 123 -10.47 -4.39 3.55
C GLU A 123 -9.37 -5.46 3.56
N GLU A 124 -9.70 -6.71 3.86
CA GLU A 124 -8.80 -7.86 3.75
C GLU A 124 -8.34 -8.08 2.30
N ALA A 125 -9.25 -8.01 1.33
CA ALA A 125 -8.92 -8.08 -0.10
C ALA A 125 -7.98 -6.95 -0.54
N ILE A 126 -8.24 -5.69 -0.10
CA ILE A 126 -7.35 -4.55 -0.38
C ILE A 126 -5.96 -4.77 0.24
N LYS A 127 -5.87 -5.34 1.45
CA LYS A 127 -4.58 -5.68 2.08
C LYS A 127 -3.83 -6.72 1.27
N GLY A 128 -4.49 -7.79 0.83
CA GLY A 128 -3.91 -8.83 -0.03
C GLY A 128 -3.40 -8.28 -1.37
N ILE A 129 -4.16 -7.39 -2.00
CA ILE A 129 -3.72 -6.71 -3.23
C ILE A 129 -2.43 -5.91 -2.98
N LYS A 130 -2.38 -5.13 -1.90
CA LYS A 130 -1.21 -4.30 -1.58
C LYS A 130 0.05 -5.12 -1.30
N THR A 131 -0.08 -6.31 -0.70
CA THR A 131 1.07 -7.21 -0.48
C THR A 131 1.64 -7.78 -1.79
N HIS A 132 0.83 -7.87 -2.85
CA HIS A 132 1.26 -8.39 -4.14
C HIS A 132 1.75 -7.35 -5.16
N ILE A 133 1.53 -6.06 -4.89
CA ILE A 133 2.08 -4.97 -5.71
C ILE A 133 3.58 -4.85 -5.41
N LYS A 134 4.43 -5.12 -6.41
CA LYS A 134 5.90 -5.00 -6.31
C LYS A 134 6.36 -3.79 -7.11
N TRP A 135 6.75 -2.70 -6.44
CA TRP A 135 7.24 -1.46 -7.07
C TRP A 135 8.75 -1.48 -7.33
#